data_AF-A0A9E1P5L0-F1
#
_entry.id   AF-A0A9E1P5L0-F1
#
_cell.length_a   1.000
_cell.length_b   1.000
_cell.length_c   1.000
_cell.angle_alpha   90.00
_cell.angle_beta   90.00
_cell.angle_gamma   90.00
#
_symmetry.space_group_name_H-M   'P 1'
#
loop_
_entity.id
_entity.type
_entity.pdbx_description
1 polymer ?
#
loop_
_entity_poly.entity_id
_entity_poly.type
_entity_poly.pdbx_seq_one_letter_code
_entity_poly.pdbx_strand_id
1 'polypeptide(L)'
;MTSKAEIQEFAELLAENLSTGNLDQVISLFQYNGTLYETIGLLVKSEKMNVRIGITAVMEELLEAGLVNKKKAIENIQPLLKDQNPVVRGDAANLVGILGDMEHISLLEPLLKDENFQVVEVVEEAIEEIKEK
;
A
#
# COMPACT_ATOMS: atom_id res chain seq x y z
N MET A 1 -14.72 10.64 -10.40
CA MET A 1 -14.10 9.31 -10.50
C MET A 1 -13.31 9.29 -11.78
N THR A 2 -12.03 8.96 -11.66
CA THR A 2 -11.09 8.89 -12.78
C THR A 2 -11.42 7.68 -13.64
N SER A 3 -11.14 7.73 -14.95
CA SER A 3 -11.48 6.59 -15.82
C SER A 3 -10.56 5.40 -15.51
N LYS A 4 -11.08 4.18 -15.70
CA LYS A 4 -10.27 2.96 -15.50
C LYS A 4 -9.01 2.93 -16.40
N ALA A 5 -9.12 3.44 -17.62
CA ALA A 5 -8.00 3.53 -18.55
C ALA A 5 -6.91 4.47 -18.04
N GLU A 6 -7.31 5.64 -17.53
CA GLU A 6 -6.40 6.63 -16.96
C GLU A 6 -5.71 6.12 -15.68
N ILE A 7 -6.43 5.42 -14.80
CA ILE A 7 -5.81 4.76 -13.63
C ILE A 7 -4.77 3.72 -14.05
N GLN A 8 -5.05 2.96 -15.10
CA GLN A 8 -4.11 1.98 -15.65
C GLN A 8 -2.85 2.66 -16.21
N GLU A 9 -3.00 3.74 -16.97
CA GLU A 9 -1.88 4.52 -17.51
C GLU A 9 -1.02 5.12 -16.38
N PHE A 10 -1.64 5.65 -15.33
CA PHE A 10 -0.90 6.12 -14.16
C PHE A 10 -0.16 4.99 -13.45
N ALA A 11 -0.81 3.84 -13.25
CA ALA A 11 -0.16 2.70 -12.61
C ALA A 11 1.06 2.21 -13.43
N GLU A 12 0.96 2.19 -14.75
CA GLU A 12 2.08 1.82 -15.64
C GLU A 12 3.23 2.81 -15.56
N LEU A 13 2.93 4.11 -15.58
CA LEU A 13 3.94 5.17 -15.40
C LEU A 13 4.66 5.04 -14.06
N LEU A 14 3.92 4.84 -12.97
CA LEU A 14 4.49 4.70 -11.64
C LEU A 14 5.30 3.40 -11.52
N ALA A 15 4.78 2.28 -12.04
CA ALA A 15 5.47 1.00 -12.04
C ALA A 15 6.80 1.04 -12.80
N GLU A 16 6.88 1.78 -13.91
CA GLU A 16 8.14 1.96 -14.64
C GLU A 16 9.15 2.75 -13.80
N ASN A 17 8.73 3.88 -13.20
CA ASN A 17 9.61 4.68 -12.34
C ASN A 17 10.11 3.89 -11.12
N LEU A 18 9.22 3.13 -10.46
CA LEU A 18 9.60 2.27 -9.34
C LEU A 18 10.53 1.14 -9.80
N SER A 19 10.33 0.62 -11.02
CA SER A 19 11.19 -0.42 -11.57
C SER A 19 12.63 0.05 -11.78
N THR A 20 12.82 1.33 -12.11
CA THR A 20 14.12 1.96 -12.35
C THR A 20 14.69 2.67 -11.13
N GLY A 21 14.01 2.64 -9.98
CA GLY A 21 14.48 3.25 -8.72
C GLY A 21 14.24 4.76 -8.60
N ASN A 22 13.36 5.34 -9.41
CA ASN A 22 13.05 6.78 -9.39
C ASN A 22 12.01 7.14 -8.31
N LEU A 23 12.29 6.84 -7.04
CA LEU A 23 11.35 7.04 -5.93
C LEU A 23 10.95 8.51 -5.76
N ASP A 24 11.93 9.44 -5.80
CA ASP A 24 11.70 10.88 -5.65
C ASP A 24 10.66 11.43 -6.63
N GLN A 25 10.69 10.93 -7.87
CA GLN A 25 9.74 11.33 -8.91
C GLN A 25 8.33 10.83 -8.60
N VAL A 26 8.21 9.60 -8.11
CA VAL A 26 6.92 9.02 -7.71
C VAL A 26 6.35 9.79 -6.52
N ILE A 27 7.16 10.05 -5.50
CA ILE A 27 6.78 10.83 -4.31
C ILE A 27 6.27 12.21 -4.72
N SER A 28 7.02 12.91 -5.57
CA SER A 28 6.62 14.22 -6.09
C SER A 28 5.25 14.17 -6.79
N LEU A 29 4.98 13.13 -7.58
CA LEU A 29 3.69 12.99 -8.27
C LEU A 29 2.52 12.81 -7.28
N PHE A 30 2.70 12.02 -6.22
CA PHE A 30 1.66 11.81 -5.20
C PHE A 30 1.32 13.09 -4.43
N GLN A 31 2.29 14.00 -4.24
CA GLN A 31 2.06 15.29 -3.57
C GLN A 31 1.08 16.19 -4.35
N TYR A 32 1.14 16.15 -5.68
CA TYR A 32 0.31 17.01 -6.53
C TYR A 32 -0.94 16.32 -7.07
N ASN A 33 -0.96 14.99 -7.12
CA ASN A 33 -2.04 14.23 -7.73
C ASN A 33 -2.65 13.20 -6.77
N GLY A 34 -3.68 13.62 -6.04
CA GLY A 34 -4.42 12.76 -5.12
C GLY A 34 -5.24 11.65 -5.78
N THR A 35 -5.29 11.56 -7.12
CA THR A 35 -5.86 10.42 -7.85
C THR A 35 -4.92 9.22 -7.84
N LEU A 36 -3.61 9.43 -7.66
CA LEU A 36 -2.63 8.33 -7.71
C LEU A 36 -2.81 7.31 -6.57
N TYR A 37 -3.50 7.66 -5.49
CA TYR A 37 -3.91 6.70 -4.46
C TYR A 37 -4.81 5.58 -5.03
N GLU A 38 -5.58 5.84 -6.08
CA GLU A 38 -6.40 4.83 -6.78
C GLU A 38 -5.53 3.78 -7.54
N THR A 39 -4.24 4.07 -7.75
CA THR A 39 -3.31 3.14 -8.39
C THR A 39 -2.67 2.15 -7.42
N ILE A 40 -2.74 2.38 -6.11
CA ILE A 40 -2.07 1.56 -5.08
C ILE A 40 -2.41 0.08 -5.25
N GLY A 41 -3.69 -0.23 -5.49
CA GLY A 41 -4.13 -1.61 -5.70
C GLY A 41 -3.49 -2.29 -6.90
N LEU A 42 -3.20 -1.55 -7.98
CA LEU A 42 -2.50 -2.09 -9.16
C LEU A 42 -1.00 -2.27 -8.89
N LEU A 43 -0.38 -1.33 -8.18
CA LEU A 43 1.05 -1.37 -7.86
C LEU A 43 1.38 -2.50 -6.88
N VAL A 44 0.57 -2.68 -5.83
CA VAL A 44 0.70 -3.79 -4.88
C VAL A 44 0.46 -5.15 -5.56
N LYS A 45 -0.41 -5.21 -6.58
CA LYS A 45 -0.64 -6.43 -7.36
C LYS A 45 0.40 -6.69 -8.45
N SER A 46 1.44 -5.86 -8.55
CA SER A 46 2.48 -6.05 -9.56
C SER A 46 3.26 -7.35 -9.32
N GLU A 47 3.45 -8.12 -10.39
CA GLU A 47 4.34 -9.29 -10.38
C GLU A 47 5.81 -8.88 -10.11
N LYS A 48 6.16 -7.63 -10.40
CA LYS A 48 7.51 -7.10 -10.19
C LYS A 48 7.71 -6.71 -8.73
N MET A 49 8.59 -7.44 -8.03
CA MET A 49 8.87 -7.23 -6.61
C MET A 49 9.39 -5.82 -6.29
N ASN A 50 10.21 -5.22 -7.15
CA ASN A 50 10.68 -3.84 -6.99
C ASN A 50 9.54 -2.80 -7.06
N VAL A 51 8.49 -3.05 -7.82
CA VAL A 51 7.30 -2.16 -7.85
C VAL A 51 6.54 -2.26 -6.53
N ARG A 52 6.35 -3.47 -5.99
CA ARG A 52 5.65 -3.67 -4.72
C ARG A 52 6.41 -3.03 -3.55
N ILE A 53 7.72 -3.30 -3.45
CA ILE A 53 8.59 -2.67 -2.45
C ILE A 53 8.61 -1.15 -2.63
N GLY A 54 8.69 -0.68 -3.89
CA GLY A 54 8.74 0.73 -4.20
C GLY A 54 7.49 1.49 -3.76
N ILE A 55 6.28 0.96 -3.96
CA ILE A 55 5.07 1.65 -3.50
C ILE A 55 4.98 1.68 -1.97
N THR A 56 5.46 0.64 -1.27
CA THR A 56 5.58 0.65 0.19
C THR A 56 6.51 1.75 0.68
N ALA A 57 7.72 1.82 0.12
CA ALA A 57 8.70 2.86 0.46
C ALA A 57 8.15 4.27 0.18
N VAL A 58 7.46 4.48 -0.94
CA VAL A 58 6.82 5.77 -1.25
C VAL A 58 5.78 6.16 -0.19
N MET A 59 4.96 5.22 0.28
CA MET A 59 3.95 5.50 1.30
C MET A 59 4.57 5.85 2.65
N GLU A 60 5.64 5.14 3.03
CA GLU A 60 6.42 5.40 4.24
C GLU A 60 7.10 6.78 4.19
N GLU A 61 7.79 7.10 3.10
CA GLU A 61 8.44 8.41 2.92
C GLU A 61 7.43 9.57 2.93
N LEU A 62 6.26 9.39 2.28
CA LEU A 62 5.18 10.39 2.33
C LEU A 62 4.62 10.54 3.75
N LEU A 63 4.57 9.46 4.54
CA LEU A 63 4.13 9.49 5.93
C LEU A 63 5.13 10.26 6.80
N GLU A 64 6.41 9.92 6.73
CA GLU A 64 7.48 10.59 7.48
C GLU A 64 7.56 12.08 7.15
N ALA A 65 7.34 12.46 5.89
CA ALA A 65 7.30 13.85 5.45
C ALA A 65 6.02 14.60 5.86
N GLY A 66 5.01 13.90 6.40
CA GLY A 66 3.70 14.49 6.75
C GLY A 66 2.86 14.89 5.53
N LEU A 67 3.10 14.27 4.37
CA LEU A 67 2.47 14.58 3.08
C LEU A 67 1.45 13.53 2.65
N VAL A 68 1.40 12.38 3.31
CA VAL A 68 0.48 11.29 2.96
C VAL A 68 -0.96 11.62 3.30
N ASN A 69 -1.88 11.28 2.39
CA ASN A 69 -3.31 11.21 2.71
C ASN A 69 -3.64 9.79 3.22
N LYS A 70 -3.41 9.55 4.52
CA LYS A 70 -3.65 8.24 5.17
C LYS A 70 -5.01 7.66 4.83
N LYS A 71 -6.07 8.48 4.93
CA LYS A 71 -7.44 8.06 4.65
C LYS A 71 -7.59 7.51 3.22
N LYS A 72 -7.16 8.26 2.21
CA LYS A 72 -7.24 7.81 0.80
C LYS A 72 -6.39 6.57 0.53
N ALA A 73 -5.20 6.50 1.13
CA ALA A 73 -4.34 5.33 0.99
C ALA A 73 -5.04 4.08 1.55
N ILE A 74 -5.51 4.13 2.80
CA ILE A 74 -6.16 3.01 3.47
C ILE A 74 -7.45 2.59 2.75
N GLU A 75 -8.27 3.54 2.28
CA GLU A 75 -9.47 3.24 1.46
C GLU A 75 -9.14 2.41 0.21
N ASN A 76 -7.97 2.64 -0.42
CA ASN A 76 -7.52 1.90 -1.61
C ASN A 76 -6.75 0.61 -1.27
N ILE A 77 -6.21 0.48 -0.05
CA ILE A 77 -5.51 -0.72 0.42
C ILE A 77 -6.51 -1.75 0.97
N GLN A 78 -7.57 -1.32 1.66
CA GLN A 78 -8.51 -2.19 2.36
C GLN A 78 -9.06 -3.36 1.53
N PRO A 79 -9.41 -3.20 0.23
CA PRO A 79 -9.88 -4.32 -0.58
C PRO A 79 -8.83 -5.43 -0.79
N LEU A 80 -7.54 -5.09 -0.72
CA LEU A 80 -6.42 -6.00 -0.96
C LEU A 80 -6.19 -6.98 0.18
N LEU A 81 -6.65 -6.66 1.40
CA LEU A 81 -6.62 -7.56 2.56
C LEU A 81 -7.42 -8.85 2.34
N LYS A 82 -8.28 -8.89 1.30
CA LYS A 82 -9.09 -10.05 0.92
C LYS A 82 -8.66 -10.66 -0.43
N ASP A 83 -7.49 -10.26 -0.94
CA ASP A 83 -7.00 -10.77 -2.22
C ASP A 83 -6.74 -12.28 -2.16
N GLN A 84 -6.85 -12.96 -3.30
CA GLN A 84 -6.60 -14.40 -3.38
C GLN A 84 -5.10 -14.72 -3.24
N ASN A 85 -4.24 -13.79 -3.65
CA ASN A 85 -2.80 -13.96 -3.53
C ASN A 85 -2.33 -13.57 -2.10
N PRO A 86 -1.74 -14.51 -1.33
CA PRO A 86 -1.25 -14.21 0.01
C PRO A 86 -0.17 -13.12 0.04
N VAL A 87 0.65 -13.00 -1.02
CA VAL A 87 1.65 -11.91 -1.11
C VAL A 87 0.97 -10.54 -1.11
N VAL A 88 -0.12 -10.40 -1.88
CA VAL A 88 -0.89 -9.15 -1.93
C VAL A 88 -1.55 -8.85 -0.59
N ARG A 89 -2.07 -9.86 0.11
CA ARG A 89 -2.63 -9.69 1.46
C ARG A 89 -1.57 -9.23 2.47
N GLY A 90 -0.38 -9.85 2.44
CA GLY A 90 0.75 -9.45 3.29
C GLY A 90 1.22 -8.02 3.01
N ASP A 91 1.46 -7.67 1.74
CA ASP A 91 1.86 -6.31 1.35
C ASP A 91 0.80 -5.26 1.76
N ALA A 92 -0.49 -5.61 1.64
CA ALA A 92 -1.59 -4.76 2.10
C ALA A 92 -1.64 -4.61 3.63
N ALA A 93 -1.43 -5.70 4.38
CA ALA A 93 -1.39 -5.67 5.83
C ALA A 93 -0.23 -4.80 6.34
N ASN A 94 0.96 -4.97 5.74
CA ASN A 94 2.14 -4.14 6.02
C ASN A 94 1.85 -2.65 5.80
N LEU A 95 1.28 -2.29 4.64
CA LEU A 95 0.91 -0.90 4.34
C LEU A 95 -0.11 -0.32 5.34
N VAL A 96 -1.05 -1.13 5.85
CA VAL A 96 -1.95 -0.70 6.93
C VAL A 96 -1.20 -0.56 8.25
N GLY A 97 -0.22 -1.41 8.55
CA GLY A 97 0.69 -1.24 9.69
C GLY A 97 1.40 0.11 9.67
N ILE A 98 2.04 0.44 8.54
CA ILE A 98 2.75 1.70 8.32
C ILE A 98 1.80 2.91 8.42
N LEU A 99 0.68 2.89 7.71
CA LEU A 99 -0.16 4.09 7.54
C LEU A 99 -1.24 4.22 8.61
N GLY A 100 -1.68 3.11 9.19
CA GLY A 100 -2.80 3.01 10.09
C GLY A 100 -2.49 3.50 11.50
N ASP A 101 -3.59 3.67 12.22
CA ASP A 101 -3.67 4.07 13.63
C ASP A 101 -4.62 3.08 14.33
N MET A 102 -4.81 3.18 15.65
CA MET A 102 -5.56 2.21 16.47
C MET A 102 -6.92 1.76 15.91
N GLU A 103 -7.67 2.65 15.23
CA GLU A 103 -8.97 2.30 14.63
C GLU A 103 -8.87 1.29 13.47
N HIS A 104 -7.70 1.21 12.83
CA HIS A 104 -7.43 0.36 11.67
C HIS A 104 -7.04 -1.07 12.03
N ILE A 105 -6.75 -1.37 13.30
CA ILE A 105 -6.47 -2.73 13.77
C ILE A 105 -7.62 -3.68 13.40
N SER A 106 -8.87 -3.20 13.47
CA SER A 106 -10.06 -3.97 13.11
C SER A 106 -10.07 -4.45 11.64
N LEU A 107 -9.31 -3.80 10.75
CA LEU A 107 -9.13 -4.25 9.36
C LEU A 107 -8.20 -5.47 9.27
N LEU A 108 -7.25 -5.58 10.19
CA LEU A 108 -6.18 -6.59 10.21
C LEU A 108 -6.56 -7.85 11.00
N GLU A 109 -7.37 -7.71 12.07
CA GLU A 109 -7.81 -8.82 12.92
C GLU A 109 -8.31 -10.07 12.17
N PRO A 110 -9.07 -9.96 11.06
CA PRO A 110 -9.50 -11.15 10.33
C PRO A 110 -8.35 -11.98 9.75
N LEU A 111 -7.21 -11.36 9.44
CA LEU A 111 -6.04 -12.02 8.83
C LEU A 111 -5.16 -12.74 9.87
N LEU A 112 -5.40 -12.55 11.18
CA LEU A 112 -4.77 -13.38 12.24
C LEU A 112 -5.15 -14.87 12.15
N LYS A 113 -6.15 -15.20 11.31
CA LYS A 113 -6.60 -16.56 11.03
C LYS A 113 -6.37 -16.93 9.56
N ASP A 114 -5.49 -16.20 8.86
CA ASP A 114 -5.17 -16.48 7.47
C ASP A 114 -4.55 -17.89 7.32
N GLU A 115 -4.81 -18.54 6.19
CA GLU A 115 -4.28 -19.87 5.90
C GLU A 115 -2.76 -19.86 5.66
N ASN A 116 -2.22 -18.70 5.26
CA ASN A 116 -0.80 -18.52 5.04
C ASN A 116 -0.15 -17.91 6.28
N PHE A 117 0.76 -18.66 6.91
CA PHE A 117 1.47 -18.24 8.12
C PHE A 117 2.28 -16.95 7.95
N GLN A 118 2.80 -16.67 6.75
CA GLN A 118 3.57 -15.43 6.49
C GLN A 118 2.65 -14.20 6.51
N VAL A 119 1.39 -14.36 6.10
CA VAL A 119 0.41 -13.28 6.22
C VAL A 119 0.09 -13.01 7.68
N VAL A 120 -0.05 -14.05 8.49
CA VAL A 120 -0.28 -13.92 9.94
C VAL A 120 0.88 -13.19 10.61
N GLU A 121 2.13 -13.55 10.31
CA GLU A 121 3.33 -12.91 10.85
C GLU A 121 3.36 -11.40 10.54
N VAL A 122 3.15 -11.02 9.27
CA VAL A 122 3.10 -9.61 8.87
C VAL A 122 1.95 -8.85 9.55
N VAL A 123 0.82 -9.51 9.78
CA VAL A 123 -0.34 -8.91 10.45
C VAL A 123 -0.07 -8.68 11.93
N GLU A 124 0.60 -9.60 12.61
CA GLU A 124 1.02 -9.44 13.99
C GLU A 124 1.97 -8.25 14.13
N GLU A 125 3.00 -8.17 13.28
CA GLU A 125 3.93 -7.03 13.22
C GLU A 125 3.20 -5.71 12.96
N ALA A 126 2.34 -5.65 11.94
CA ALA A 126 1.57 -4.45 11.61
C ALA A 126 0.67 -3.98 12.77
N ILE A 127 0.09 -4.90 13.55
CA ILE A 127 -0.71 -4.57 14.72
C ILE A 127 0.18 -4.04 15.86
N GLU A 128 1.37 -4.60 16.06
CA GLU A 128 2.35 -4.12 17.03
C GLU A 128 2.82 -2.71 16.68
N GLU A 129 3.21 -2.46 15.43
CA GLU A 129 3.59 -1.14 14.93
C GLU A 129 2.50 -0.08 15.17
N ILE A 130 1.24 -0.42 14.93
CA ILE A 130 0.13 0.51 15.18
C ILE A 130 -0.01 0.83 16.69
N LYS A 131 0.21 -0.15 17.57
CA LYS A 131 0.10 0.04 19.02
C LYS A 131 1.26 0.83 19.63
N GLU A 132 2.40 0.88 18.95
CA GLU A 132 3.60 1.58 19.41
C GLU A 132 3.63 3.08 19.02
N LYS A 133 2.70 3.54 18.16
CA LYS A 133 2.54 4.95 17.77
C LYS A 133 1.85 5.79 18.83
#